data_AF-A0AAD0VT55-F1
#
_entry.id   AF-A0AAD0VT55-F1
#
_cell.length_a   1.000
_cell.length_b   1.000
_cell.length_c   1.000
_cell.angle_alpha   90.00
_cell.angle_beta   90.00
_cell.angle_gamma   90.00
#
_symmetry.space_group_name_H-M   'P 1'
#
loop_
_entity.id
_entity.type
_entity.pdbx_description
1 polymer ?
#
loop_
_entity_poly.entity_id
_entity_poly.type
_entity_poly.pdbx_seq_one_letter_code
_entity_poly.pdbx_strand_id
1 'polypeptide(L)'
;MTNQQAVIAAEAEAQKLLDKYHAFLTPLAIAWDAEEKPWTVAQLIECQRLGNAFFNSLELFVANSDLLGAHRIGNWITNFAESCHSYLKSYLIHIATLRLHATYLPQVRVEPDEHAMASMQRMVKAYCAPDKSRDLKQAFTDANLPTVGFTMPAIEDQKDTPPWTIIMCVGIGIILLVASVALVIFFPEPTPAQWFTFRPVLALGLSAVAVGFPGLMNVKARISSFGQYLKLVASGSIGIFLLVYLVNPPAGYSKPPEQPSIQQPVSK
;
A
#
# COMPACT_ATOMS: atom_id res chain seq x y z
N MET A 1 6.17 -10.25 -10.83
CA MET A 1 4.70 -10.25 -11.04
C MET A 1 4.25 -8.81 -11.09
N THR A 2 3.39 -8.46 -12.06
CA THR A 2 2.68 -7.17 -12.04
C THR A 2 1.48 -7.25 -11.11
N ASN A 3 0.96 -6.11 -10.65
CA ASN A 3 -0.21 -6.07 -9.79
C ASN A 3 -1.45 -6.73 -10.43
N GLN A 4 -1.63 -6.56 -11.74
CA GLN A 4 -2.71 -7.21 -12.49
C GLN A 4 -2.57 -8.74 -12.50
N GLN A 5 -1.34 -9.25 -12.64
CA GLN A 5 -1.10 -10.70 -12.56
C GLN A 5 -1.39 -11.26 -11.16
N ALA A 6 -1.11 -10.49 -10.11
CA ALA A 6 -1.42 -10.88 -8.73
C ALA A 6 -2.93 -10.92 -8.48
N VAL A 7 -3.70 -9.98 -9.03
CA VAL A 7 -5.17 -9.99 -8.99
C VAL A 7 -5.73 -11.22 -9.70
N ILE A 8 -5.32 -11.47 -10.95
CA ILE A 8 -5.79 -12.63 -11.72
C ILE A 8 -5.45 -13.95 -11.00
N ALA A 9 -4.25 -14.05 -10.41
CA ALA A 9 -3.84 -15.23 -9.66
C ALA A 9 -4.69 -15.44 -8.40
N ALA A 10 -5.02 -14.36 -7.68
CA ALA A 10 -5.87 -14.43 -6.49
C ALA A 10 -7.32 -14.82 -6.84
N GLU A 11 -7.87 -14.27 -7.92
CA GLU A 11 -9.19 -14.65 -8.44
C GLU A 11 -9.23 -16.12 -8.88
N ALA A 12 -8.20 -16.59 -9.59
CA ALA A 12 -8.11 -17.98 -10.01
C ALA A 12 -8.02 -18.95 -8.82
N GLU A 13 -7.26 -18.61 -7.77
CA GLU A 13 -7.19 -19.44 -6.57
C GLU A 13 -8.52 -19.44 -5.81
N ALA A 14 -9.19 -18.28 -5.67
CA ALA A 14 -10.50 -18.21 -5.05
C ALA A 14 -11.55 -19.05 -5.80
N GLN A 15 -11.55 -19.00 -7.14
CA GLN A 15 -12.44 -19.84 -7.95
C GLN A 15 -12.17 -21.33 -7.75
N LYS A 16 -10.89 -21.72 -7.75
CA LYS A 16 -10.50 -23.12 -7.51
C LYS A 16 -10.93 -23.61 -6.11
N LEU A 17 -10.87 -22.75 -5.10
CA LEU A 17 -11.35 -23.07 -3.74
C LEU A 17 -12.88 -23.17 -3.70
N LEU A 18 -13.58 -22.29 -4.41
CA LEU A 18 -15.03 -22.34 -4.57
C LEU A 18 -15.48 -23.64 -5.23
N ASP A 19 -14.82 -24.04 -6.32
CA ASP A 19 -15.15 -25.27 -7.05
C ASP A 19 -15.00 -26.51 -6.16
N LYS A 20 -13.93 -26.57 -5.36
CA LYS A 20 -13.73 -27.66 -4.38
C LYS A 20 -14.82 -27.66 -3.30
N TYR A 21 -15.16 -26.48 -2.79
CA TYR A 21 -16.20 -26.32 -1.78
C TYR A 21 -17.57 -26.76 -2.31
N HIS A 22 -17.93 -26.33 -3.52
CA HIS A 22 -19.19 -26.72 -4.17
C HIS A 22 -19.23 -28.19 -4.55
N ALA A 23 -18.14 -28.75 -5.07
CA ALA A 23 -18.06 -30.18 -5.39
C ALA A 23 -18.29 -31.06 -4.16
N PHE A 24 -17.88 -30.59 -2.97
CA PHE A 24 -18.14 -31.26 -1.72
C PHE A 24 -19.59 -31.07 -1.22
N LEU A 25 -20.12 -29.85 -1.28
CA LEU A 25 -21.46 -29.54 -0.79
C LEU A 25 -22.59 -30.12 -1.63
N THR A 26 -22.44 -30.12 -2.95
CA THR A 26 -23.52 -30.50 -3.89
C THR A 26 -24.10 -31.89 -3.58
N PRO A 27 -23.32 -32.97 -3.46
CA PRO A 27 -23.87 -34.28 -3.13
C PRO A 27 -24.51 -34.33 -1.74
N LEU A 28 -24.02 -33.55 -0.78
CA LEU A 28 -24.61 -33.49 0.58
C LEU A 28 -25.96 -32.79 0.57
N ALA A 29 -26.10 -31.72 -0.22
CA ALA A 29 -27.37 -31.02 -0.39
C ALA A 29 -28.42 -31.92 -1.06
N ILE A 30 -28.03 -32.65 -2.12
CA ILE A 30 -28.91 -33.62 -2.79
C ILE A 30 -29.35 -34.74 -1.83
N ALA A 31 -28.42 -35.28 -1.04
CA ALA A 31 -28.75 -36.33 -0.07
C ALA A 31 -29.67 -35.84 1.06
N TRP A 32 -29.48 -34.59 1.51
CA TRP A 32 -30.37 -33.98 2.50
C TRP A 32 -31.79 -33.77 1.94
N ASP A 33 -31.91 -33.29 0.70
CA ASP A 33 -33.21 -33.06 0.04
C ASP A 33 -33.97 -34.37 -0.23
N ALA A 34 -33.26 -35.44 -0.62
CA ALA A 34 -33.88 -36.72 -0.95
C ALA A 34 -34.24 -37.59 0.27
N GLU A 35 -33.40 -37.58 1.31
CA GLU A 35 -33.46 -38.58 2.39
C GLU A 35 -33.44 -37.97 3.80
N GLU A 36 -33.43 -36.63 3.93
CA GLU A 36 -33.22 -35.90 5.20
C GLU A 36 -31.98 -36.38 5.97
N LYS A 37 -30.97 -36.87 5.22
CA LYS A 37 -29.82 -37.57 5.80
C LYS A 37 -28.91 -36.59 6.57
N PRO A 38 -28.76 -36.73 7.90
CA PRO A 38 -27.92 -35.83 8.68
C PRO A 38 -26.45 -35.97 8.30
N TRP A 39 -25.74 -34.83 8.39
CA TRP A 39 -24.32 -34.78 8.12
C TRP A 39 -23.55 -35.46 9.24
N THR A 40 -22.52 -36.20 8.88
CA THR A 40 -21.56 -36.74 9.84
C THR A 40 -20.63 -35.65 10.36
N VAL A 41 -19.98 -35.91 11.49
CA VAL A 41 -18.91 -35.04 12.04
C VAL A 41 -17.83 -34.76 10.99
N ALA A 42 -17.39 -35.80 10.28
CA ALA A 42 -16.37 -35.67 9.24
C ALA A 42 -16.84 -34.74 8.10
N GLN A 43 -18.11 -34.86 7.70
CA GLN A 43 -18.66 -34.00 6.66
C GLN A 43 -18.78 -32.54 7.10
N LEU A 44 -19.21 -32.30 8.34
CA LEU A 44 -19.32 -30.96 8.89
C LEU A 44 -17.94 -30.28 9.02
N ILE A 45 -16.95 -30.99 9.56
CA ILE A 45 -15.57 -30.48 9.68
C ILE A 45 -14.98 -30.19 8.30
N GLU A 46 -15.21 -31.05 7.32
CA GLU A 46 -14.70 -30.82 5.96
C GLU A 46 -15.40 -29.66 5.25
N CYS A 47 -16.71 -29.50 5.44
CA CYS A 47 -17.44 -28.32 4.99
C CYS A 47 -16.85 -27.03 5.59
N GLN A 48 -16.63 -27.01 6.90
CA GLN A 48 -16.02 -25.88 7.60
C GLN A 48 -14.61 -25.60 7.07
N ARG A 49 -13.80 -26.63 6.84
CA ARG A 49 -12.42 -26.49 6.32
C ARG A 49 -12.42 -25.89 4.90
N LEU A 50 -13.26 -26.39 4.00
CA LEU A 50 -13.34 -25.92 2.61
C LEU A 50 -13.95 -24.52 2.52
N GLY A 51 -15.03 -24.26 3.26
CA GLY A 51 -15.65 -22.95 3.35
C GLY A 51 -14.68 -21.90 3.90
N ASN A 52 -14.02 -22.20 5.02
CA ASN A 52 -13.01 -21.30 5.59
C ASN A 52 -11.86 -21.03 4.62
N ALA A 53 -11.39 -22.05 3.89
CA ALA A 53 -10.33 -21.84 2.89
C ALA A 53 -10.77 -20.85 1.80
N PHE A 54 -11.98 -20.99 1.28
CA PHE A 54 -12.54 -20.09 0.28
C PHE A 54 -12.74 -18.66 0.82
N PHE A 55 -13.48 -18.50 1.93
CA PHE A 55 -13.79 -17.17 2.48
C PHE A 55 -12.55 -16.44 3.01
N ASN A 56 -11.60 -17.16 3.63
CA ASN A 56 -10.36 -16.53 4.08
C ASN A 56 -9.46 -16.12 2.91
N SER A 57 -9.50 -16.84 1.78
CA SER A 57 -8.78 -16.43 0.57
C SER A 57 -9.33 -15.11 0.03
N LEU A 58 -10.66 -14.95 0.01
CA LEU A 58 -11.29 -13.70 -0.40
C LEU A 58 -10.97 -12.55 0.57
N GLU A 59 -11.08 -12.80 1.87
CA GLU A 59 -10.76 -11.81 2.90
C GLU A 59 -9.30 -11.35 2.81
N LEU A 60 -8.36 -12.27 2.63
CA LEU A 60 -6.94 -11.96 2.45
C LEU A 60 -6.69 -11.18 1.16
N PHE A 61 -7.39 -11.52 0.08
CA PHE A 61 -7.29 -10.78 -1.17
C PHE A 61 -7.74 -9.32 -1.01
N VAL A 62 -8.88 -9.11 -0.35
CA VAL A 62 -9.43 -7.77 -0.08
C VAL A 62 -8.49 -6.97 0.82
N ALA A 63 -8.00 -7.57 1.90
CA ALA A 63 -7.06 -6.93 2.82
C ALA A 63 -5.74 -6.48 2.16
N ASN A 64 -5.33 -7.13 1.07
CA ASN A 64 -4.11 -6.79 0.32
C ASN A 64 -4.38 -5.98 -0.96
N SER A 65 -5.64 -5.65 -1.27
CA SER A 65 -6.01 -5.01 -2.54
C SER A 65 -5.37 -3.62 -2.74
N ASP A 66 -5.11 -2.89 -1.65
CA ASP A 66 -4.38 -1.60 -1.65
C ASP A 66 -2.93 -1.75 -2.13
N LEU A 67 -2.25 -2.80 -1.66
CA LEU A 67 -0.87 -3.11 -2.06
C LEU A 67 -0.78 -3.44 -3.55
N LEU A 68 -1.90 -3.90 -4.14
CA LEU A 68 -2.01 -4.21 -5.56
C LEU A 68 -2.42 -2.97 -6.39
N GLY A 69 -2.56 -1.79 -5.79
CA GLY A 69 -2.88 -0.55 -6.52
C GLY A 69 -4.26 -0.58 -7.21
N ALA A 70 -5.16 -1.44 -6.73
CA ALA A 70 -6.43 -1.72 -7.37
C ALA A 70 -7.47 -0.58 -7.20
N HIS A 71 -7.23 0.32 -6.24
CA HIS A 71 -8.03 1.53 -5.98
C HIS A 71 -7.94 2.62 -7.06
N ARG A 72 -7.09 2.45 -8.09
CA ARG A 72 -6.85 3.50 -9.12
C ARG A 72 -7.88 3.53 -10.26
N ILE A 73 -8.88 2.64 -10.26
CA ILE A 73 -9.92 2.58 -11.30
C ILE A 73 -11.31 2.58 -10.63
N GLY A 74 -12.00 3.72 -10.67
CA GLY A 74 -13.26 3.94 -9.94
C GLY A 74 -14.38 2.92 -10.23
N ASN A 75 -14.52 2.46 -11.48
CA ASN A 75 -15.54 1.45 -11.81
C ASN A 75 -15.16 0.05 -11.30
N TRP A 76 -13.86 -0.25 -11.24
CA TRP A 76 -13.39 -1.56 -10.78
C TRP A 76 -13.63 -1.71 -9.28
N ILE A 77 -13.36 -0.67 -8.49
CA ILE A 77 -13.52 -0.74 -7.04
C ILE A 77 -14.99 -0.85 -6.62
N THR A 78 -15.91 -0.16 -7.30
CA THR A 78 -17.34 -0.30 -7.05
C THR A 78 -17.80 -1.74 -7.34
N ASN A 79 -17.45 -2.30 -8.51
CA ASN A 79 -17.79 -3.68 -8.85
C ASN A 79 -17.18 -4.68 -7.84
N PHE A 80 -15.94 -4.42 -7.41
CA PHE A 80 -15.26 -5.26 -6.44
C PHE A 80 -15.96 -5.24 -5.07
N ALA A 81 -16.44 -4.07 -4.63
CA ALA A 81 -17.22 -3.95 -3.42
C ALA A 81 -18.58 -4.66 -3.52
N GLU A 82 -19.24 -4.62 -4.69
CA GLU A 82 -20.47 -5.37 -4.93
C GLU A 82 -20.25 -6.90 -4.90
N SER A 83 -19.10 -7.36 -5.37
CA SER A 83 -18.68 -8.76 -5.21
C SER A 83 -18.46 -9.10 -3.73
N CYS A 84 -17.76 -8.25 -2.96
CA CYS A 84 -17.60 -8.44 -1.51
C CYS A 84 -18.96 -8.53 -0.80
N HIS A 85 -19.92 -7.67 -1.17
CA HIS A 85 -21.29 -7.74 -0.65
C HIS A 85 -21.94 -9.09 -0.97
N SER A 86 -21.81 -9.59 -2.19
CA SER A 86 -22.35 -10.89 -2.60
C SER A 86 -21.69 -12.05 -1.83
N TYR A 87 -20.37 -12.02 -1.66
CA TYR A 87 -19.65 -13.04 -0.89
C TYR A 87 -20.01 -13.03 0.59
N LEU A 88 -20.21 -11.86 1.21
CA LEU A 88 -20.69 -11.76 2.59
C LEU A 88 -22.12 -12.32 2.75
N LYS A 89 -22.98 -12.17 1.74
CA LYS A 89 -24.29 -12.85 1.73
C LYS A 89 -24.15 -14.36 1.64
N SER A 90 -23.23 -14.88 0.81
CA SER A 90 -22.92 -16.31 0.78
C SER A 90 -22.33 -16.82 2.10
N TYR A 91 -21.55 -15.98 2.79
CA TYR A 91 -21.00 -16.30 4.11
C TYR A 91 -22.08 -16.46 5.18
N LEU A 92 -23.11 -15.60 5.17
CA LEU A 92 -24.29 -15.75 6.04
C LEU A 92 -24.94 -17.13 5.87
N ILE A 93 -25.13 -17.54 4.62
CA ILE A 93 -25.71 -18.86 4.29
C ILE A 93 -24.79 -19.97 4.80
N HIS A 94 -23.48 -19.87 4.56
CA HIS A 94 -22.50 -20.85 5.03
C HIS A 94 -22.56 -21.07 6.55
N ILE A 95 -22.53 -19.99 7.34
CA ILE A 95 -22.58 -20.11 8.80
C ILE A 95 -23.95 -20.65 9.26
N ALA A 96 -25.04 -20.23 8.62
CA ALA A 96 -26.37 -20.78 8.92
C ALA A 96 -26.42 -22.31 8.69
N THR A 97 -25.85 -22.79 7.57
CA THR A 97 -25.71 -24.22 7.29
C THR A 97 -24.87 -24.92 8.36
N LEU A 98 -23.69 -24.38 8.71
CA LEU A 98 -22.85 -24.99 9.73
C LEU A 98 -23.58 -25.08 11.09
N ARG A 99 -24.28 -24.03 11.51
CA ARG A 99 -25.05 -24.01 12.76
C ARG A 99 -26.20 -25.01 12.75
N LEU A 100 -26.94 -25.11 11.64
CA LEU A 100 -28.00 -26.11 11.49
C LEU A 100 -27.48 -27.51 11.76
N HIS A 101 -26.38 -27.89 11.10
CA HIS A 101 -25.79 -29.23 11.22
C HIS A 101 -25.01 -29.44 12.54
N ALA A 102 -24.52 -28.38 13.19
CA ALA A 102 -23.89 -28.46 14.50
C ALA A 102 -24.89 -28.73 15.64
N THR A 103 -26.19 -28.46 15.45
CA THR A 103 -27.24 -28.63 16.48
C THR A 103 -27.27 -30.04 17.06
N TYR A 104 -26.99 -31.06 16.24
CA TYR A 104 -26.93 -32.46 16.65
C TYR A 104 -25.51 -33.02 16.77
N LEU A 105 -24.48 -32.18 16.64
CA LEU A 105 -23.05 -32.51 16.75
C LEU A 105 -22.34 -31.57 17.74
N PRO A 106 -22.66 -31.66 19.05
CA PRO A 106 -22.27 -30.66 20.06
C PRO A 106 -20.74 -30.50 20.24
N GLN A 107 -19.96 -31.48 19.80
CA GLN A 107 -18.50 -31.45 19.81
C GLN A 107 -17.87 -30.53 18.74
N VAL A 108 -18.64 -30.07 17.76
CA VAL A 108 -18.13 -29.23 16.66
C VAL A 108 -18.48 -27.77 16.91
N ARG A 109 -17.45 -26.94 17.10
CA ARG A 109 -17.61 -25.48 17.20
C ARG A 109 -17.56 -24.84 15.82
N VAL A 110 -18.62 -24.12 15.47
CA VAL A 110 -18.80 -23.49 14.14
C VAL A 110 -18.78 -21.97 14.15
N GLU A 111 -18.74 -21.35 15.35
CA GLU A 111 -18.76 -19.89 15.48
C GLU A 111 -17.46 -19.26 14.98
N PRO A 112 -17.55 -18.18 14.17
CA PRO A 112 -16.39 -17.49 13.65
C PRO A 112 -15.71 -16.60 14.70
N ASP A 113 -14.49 -16.15 14.37
CA ASP A 113 -13.74 -15.17 15.15
C ASP A 113 -14.36 -13.76 15.05
N GLU A 114 -14.11 -12.91 16.06
CA GLU A 114 -14.62 -11.53 16.12
C GLU A 114 -14.20 -10.68 14.91
N HIS A 115 -13.06 -10.97 14.29
CA HIS A 115 -12.57 -10.22 13.13
C HIS A 115 -12.89 -10.89 11.79
N ALA A 116 -13.69 -11.96 11.79
CA ALA A 116 -14.03 -12.67 10.57
C ALA A 116 -14.68 -11.73 9.53
N MET A 117 -14.09 -11.71 8.34
CA MET A 117 -14.57 -10.99 7.16
C MET A 117 -14.57 -9.45 7.31
N ALA A 118 -13.84 -8.89 8.27
CA ALA A 118 -13.86 -7.45 8.56
C ALA A 118 -13.37 -6.56 7.39
N SER A 119 -12.49 -7.06 6.52
CA SER A 119 -11.97 -6.32 5.37
C SER A 119 -13.00 -6.26 4.25
N MET A 120 -13.67 -7.38 3.94
CA MET A 120 -14.82 -7.37 3.03
C MET A 120 -15.93 -6.44 3.52
N GLN A 121 -16.24 -6.44 4.83
CA GLN A 121 -17.25 -5.55 5.40
C GLN A 121 -16.87 -4.07 5.22
N ARG A 122 -15.59 -3.71 5.41
CA ARG A 122 -15.08 -2.36 5.17
C ARG A 122 -15.21 -1.95 3.71
N MET A 123 -14.91 -2.85 2.78
CA MET A 123 -15.04 -2.62 1.34
C MET A 123 -16.50 -2.28 0.97
N VAL A 124 -17.47 -3.05 1.48
CA VAL A 124 -18.90 -2.78 1.26
C VAL A 124 -19.30 -1.43 1.86
N LYS A 125 -18.88 -1.13 3.09
CA LYS A 125 -19.20 0.14 3.74
C LYS A 125 -18.64 1.36 3.00
N ALA A 126 -17.44 1.23 2.43
CA ALA A 126 -16.74 2.34 1.78
C ALA A 126 -17.29 2.65 0.37
N TYR A 127 -17.71 1.63 -0.39
CA TYR A 127 -17.95 1.79 -1.83
C TYR A 127 -19.32 1.33 -2.32
N CYS A 128 -20.10 0.56 -1.54
CA CYS A 128 -21.48 0.25 -1.91
C CYS A 128 -22.44 1.37 -1.48
N ALA A 129 -23.65 1.33 -2.04
CA ALA A 129 -24.73 2.22 -1.63
C ALA A 129 -25.04 2.08 -0.11
N PRO A 130 -25.35 3.17 0.60
CA PRO A 130 -25.51 3.16 2.06
C PRO A 130 -26.60 2.20 2.57
N ASP A 131 -27.67 2.03 1.80
CA ASP A 131 -28.73 1.06 2.05
C ASP A 131 -28.21 -0.38 2.01
N LYS A 132 -27.48 -0.77 0.95
CA LYS A 132 -26.86 -2.10 0.86
C LYS A 132 -25.94 -2.40 2.05
N SER A 133 -25.11 -1.43 2.45
CA SER A 133 -24.21 -1.58 3.60
C SER A 133 -24.98 -1.74 4.92
N ARG A 134 -26.00 -0.90 5.14
CA ARG A 134 -26.84 -0.97 6.35
C ARG A 134 -27.60 -2.28 6.42
N ASP A 135 -28.22 -2.70 5.33
CA ASP A 135 -29.04 -3.91 5.28
C ASP A 135 -28.17 -5.16 5.49
N LEU A 136 -26.96 -5.18 4.92
CA LEU A 136 -26.01 -6.27 5.16
C LEU A 136 -25.50 -6.30 6.61
N LYS A 137 -25.21 -5.12 7.19
CA LYS A 137 -24.85 -5.02 8.61
C LYS A 137 -25.97 -5.54 9.51
N GLN A 138 -27.22 -5.21 9.19
CA GLN A 138 -28.38 -5.70 9.92
C GLN A 138 -28.48 -7.23 9.82
N ALA A 139 -28.34 -7.79 8.62
CA ALA A 139 -28.35 -9.24 8.43
C ALA A 139 -27.25 -9.96 9.23
N PHE A 140 -26.04 -9.39 9.33
CA PHE A 140 -24.98 -9.93 10.19
C PHE A 140 -25.35 -9.83 11.67
N THR A 141 -25.97 -8.73 12.09
CA THR A 141 -26.41 -8.54 13.48
C THR A 141 -27.51 -9.54 13.85
N ASP A 142 -28.52 -9.70 12.99
CA ASP A 142 -29.62 -10.65 13.18
C ASP A 142 -29.13 -12.10 13.23
N ALA A 143 -28.08 -12.40 12.47
CA ALA A 143 -27.42 -13.69 12.47
C ALA A 143 -26.40 -13.86 13.62
N ASN A 144 -26.28 -12.94 14.58
CA ASN A 144 -25.25 -12.97 15.63
C ASN A 144 -23.84 -13.20 15.04
N LEU A 145 -23.49 -12.50 13.96
CA LEU A 145 -22.18 -12.54 13.32
C LEU A 145 -21.39 -11.25 13.61
N PRO A 146 -20.05 -11.30 13.49
CA PRO A 146 -19.21 -10.14 13.76
C PRO A 146 -19.45 -9.01 12.76
N THR A 147 -19.49 -7.76 13.25
CA THR A 147 -19.75 -6.56 12.43
C THR A 147 -18.62 -5.52 12.53
N VAL A 148 -17.43 -5.95 12.93
CA VAL A 148 -16.27 -5.08 13.19
C VAL A 148 -15.95 -4.19 11.99
N GLY A 149 -15.95 -4.75 10.77
CA GLY A 149 -15.64 -3.97 9.57
C GLY A 149 -16.72 -2.96 9.18
N PHE A 150 -17.98 -3.14 9.62
CA PHE A 150 -19.04 -2.15 9.43
C PHE A 150 -19.00 -1.02 10.46
N THR A 151 -18.40 -1.25 11.63
CA THR A 151 -18.42 -0.31 12.74
C THR A 151 -17.13 0.51 12.80
N MET A 152 -15.98 -0.13 12.64
CA MET A 152 -14.70 0.55 12.68
C MET A 152 -14.49 1.38 11.40
N PRO A 153 -14.12 2.67 11.50
CA PRO A 153 -13.64 3.41 10.34
C PRO A 153 -12.34 2.78 9.83
N ALA A 154 -12.19 2.65 8.51
CA ALA A 154 -10.88 2.32 7.92
C ALA A 154 -9.90 3.44 8.31
N ILE A 155 -8.66 3.06 8.64
CA ILE A 155 -7.59 4.05 8.80
C ILE A 155 -7.45 4.73 7.44
N GLU A 156 -7.71 6.03 7.35
CA GLU A 156 -7.57 6.77 6.10
C GLU A 156 -6.14 6.57 5.56
N ASP A 157 -6.04 6.16 4.30
CA ASP A 157 -4.76 6.22 3.58
C ASP A 157 -4.21 7.64 3.65
N GLN A 158 -2.87 7.75 3.70
CA GLN A 158 -2.19 9.03 3.64
C GLN A 158 -2.67 9.77 2.39
N LYS A 159 -3.53 10.78 2.58
CA LYS A 159 -4.14 11.56 1.50
C LYS A 159 -3.02 12.05 0.58
N ASP A 160 -3.13 11.71 -0.71
CA ASP A 160 -2.27 12.26 -1.74
C ASP A 160 -2.19 13.78 -1.56
N THR A 161 -0.96 14.31 -1.56
CA THR A 161 -0.67 15.72 -1.28
C THR A 161 -1.63 16.62 -2.09
N PRO A 162 -2.41 17.51 -1.45
CA PRO A 162 -3.44 18.28 -2.16
C PRO A 162 -2.82 19.09 -3.30
N PRO A 163 -3.48 19.20 -4.47
CA PRO A 163 -2.89 19.82 -5.66
C PRO A 163 -2.44 21.28 -5.45
N TRP A 164 -3.10 22.01 -4.57
CA TRP A 164 -2.73 23.38 -4.20
C TRP A 164 -1.43 23.48 -3.38
N THR A 165 -1.11 22.43 -2.64
CA THR A 165 0.12 22.29 -1.85
C THR A 165 1.34 22.23 -2.75
N ILE A 166 1.20 21.57 -3.91
CA ILE A 166 2.23 21.47 -4.93
C ILE A 166 2.43 22.83 -5.60
N ILE A 167 1.33 23.52 -5.93
CA ILE A 167 1.34 24.85 -6.55
C ILE A 167 2.07 25.87 -5.66
N MET A 168 1.85 25.79 -4.35
CA MET A 168 2.57 26.61 -3.38
C MET A 168 4.05 26.25 -3.26
N CYS A 169 4.41 24.95 -3.17
CA CYS A 169 5.82 24.51 -3.11
C CYS A 169 6.63 24.98 -4.32
N VAL A 170 5.99 24.95 -5.49
CA VAL A 170 6.56 25.42 -6.76
C VAL A 170 6.72 26.94 -6.76
N GLY A 171 5.70 27.70 -6.34
CA GLY A 171 5.79 29.16 -6.28
C GLY A 171 6.91 29.64 -5.36
N ILE A 172 7.14 28.92 -4.27
CA ILE A 172 8.18 29.23 -3.29
C ILE A 172 9.58 28.91 -3.82
N GLY A 173 9.74 27.78 -4.53
CA GLY A 173 10.99 27.45 -5.23
C GLY A 173 11.36 28.49 -6.29
N ILE A 174 10.36 29.07 -6.95
CA ILE A 174 10.53 30.12 -7.97
C ILE A 174 11.05 31.43 -7.35
N ILE A 175 10.49 31.83 -6.22
CA ILE A 175 10.96 33.04 -5.51
C ILE A 175 12.41 32.87 -5.03
N LEU A 176 12.74 31.69 -4.47
CA LEU A 176 14.10 31.34 -4.02
C LEU A 176 15.13 31.46 -5.14
N LEU A 177 14.71 31.08 -6.34
CA LEU A 177 15.52 31.15 -7.54
C LEU A 177 15.74 32.59 -8.00
N VAL A 178 14.66 33.38 -8.06
CA VAL A 178 14.71 34.79 -8.49
C VAL A 178 15.55 35.63 -7.53
N ALA A 179 15.44 35.36 -6.23
CA ALA A 179 16.24 36.01 -5.21
C ALA A 179 17.73 35.66 -5.32
N SER A 180 18.07 34.37 -5.55
CA SER A 180 19.47 33.93 -5.73
C SER A 180 20.16 34.64 -6.89
N VAL A 181 19.39 34.94 -7.94
CA VAL A 181 19.85 35.57 -9.18
C VAL A 181 19.99 37.08 -9.01
N ALA A 182 19.02 37.74 -8.37
CA ALA A 182 19.12 39.17 -8.08
C ALA A 182 20.38 39.48 -7.25
N LEU A 183 20.71 38.58 -6.32
CA LEU A 183 21.86 38.69 -5.42
C LEU A 183 23.22 38.60 -6.10
N VAL A 184 23.33 37.91 -7.24
CA VAL A 184 24.58 37.88 -8.01
C VAL A 184 24.69 39.10 -8.94
N ILE A 185 23.55 39.61 -9.42
CA ILE A 185 23.49 40.67 -10.45
C ILE A 185 23.69 42.06 -9.88
N PHE A 186 23.05 42.38 -8.77
CA PHE A 186 23.17 43.71 -8.17
C PHE A 186 24.49 43.89 -7.38
N PHE A 187 25.38 42.88 -7.39
CA PHE A 187 26.62 42.84 -6.64
C PHE A 187 27.82 42.43 -7.55
N PRO A 188 28.47 43.39 -8.22
CA PRO A 188 29.10 43.21 -9.54
C PRO A 188 30.51 42.58 -9.62
N GLU A 189 30.97 41.77 -8.66
CA GLU A 189 32.13 40.90 -8.93
C GLU A 189 31.94 39.51 -8.33
N PRO A 190 31.59 38.50 -9.14
CA PRO A 190 31.58 37.12 -8.69
C PRO A 190 32.99 36.60 -8.52
N THR A 191 33.55 36.96 -7.37
CA THR A 191 34.66 36.26 -6.76
C THR A 191 34.32 34.75 -6.68
N PRO A 192 35.33 33.87 -6.59
CA PRO A 192 35.10 32.43 -6.39
C PRO A 192 34.09 32.11 -5.26
N ALA A 193 33.96 33.01 -4.29
CA ALA A 193 32.97 32.96 -3.22
C ALA A 193 31.50 33.18 -3.66
N GLN A 194 31.20 34.03 -4.65
CA GLN A 194 29.83 34.20 -5.15
C GLN A 194 29.35 32.97 -5.94
N TRP A 195 30.28 32.28 -6.62
CA TRP A 195 30.01 31.02 -7.31
C TRP A 195 29.77 29.85 -6.37
N PHE A 196 30.53 29.83 -5.27
CA PHE A 196 30.27 28.94 -4.14
C PHE A 196 28.88 29.16 -3.54
N THR A 197 28.34 30.39 -3.64
CA THR A 197 27.09 30.80 -3.01
C THR A 197 25.87 30.61 -3.90
N PHE A 198 25.97 30.95 -5.18
CA PHE A 198 24.88 30.81 -6.13
C PHE A 198 24.42 29.36 -6.33
N ARG A 199 25.36 28.41 -6.35
CA ARG A 199 25.09 27.02 -6.74
C ARG A 199 24.32 26.21 -5.70
N PRO A 200 24.65 26.27 -4.40
CA PRO A 200 23.85 25.62 -3.38
C PRO A 200 22.47 26.26 -3.24
N VAL A 201 22.34 27.59 -3.35
CA VAL A 201 21.07 28.30 -3.15
C VAL A 201 20.10 28.00 -4.29
N LEU A 202 20.62 27.87 -5.50
CA LEU A 202 19.90 27.34 -6.64
C LEU A 202 19.47 25.88 -6.42
N ALA A 203 20.38 25.00 -5.98
CA ALA A 203 20.07 23.60 -5.67
C ALA A 203 19.01 23.46 -4.57
N LEU A 204 18.99 24.42 -3.64
CA LEU A 204 18.04 24.48 -2.55
C LEU A 204 16.64 24.91 -3.03
N GLY A 205 16.54 25.95 -3.87
CA GLY A 205 15.28 26.34 -4.51
C GLY A 205 14.69 25.20 -5.34
N LEU A 206 15.56 24.41 -5.98
CA LEU A 206 15.21 23.21 -6.72
C LEU A 206 14.72 22.06 -5.83
N SER A 207 15.26 21.92 -4.62
CA SER A 207 14.77 20.94 -3.64
C SER A 207 13.43 21.34 -2.99
N ALA A 208 13.13 22.65 -2.89
CA ALA A 208 11.86 23.14 -2.36
C ALA A 208 10.67 22.81 -3.28
N VAL A 209 10.93 22.84 -4.59
CA VAL A 209 10.01 22.34 -5.60
C VAL A 209 9.74 20.84 -5.43
N ALA A 210 10.75 20.07 -4.96
CA ALA A 210 10.68 18.62 -4.85
C ALA A 210 9.78 18.09 -3.70
N VAL A 211 9.26 18.96 -2.84
CA VAL A 211 8.39 18.59 -1.70
C VAL A 211 6.93 18.39 -2.10
N GLY A 212 6.47 18.98 -3.20
CA GLY A 212 5.16 18.67 -3.76
C GLY A 212 5.04 17.25 -4.33
N PHE A 213 6.11 16.45 -4.24
CA PHE A 213 6.24 15.14 -4.86
C PHE A 213 6.29 14.04 -3.79
N PRO A 214 5.14 13.46 -3.40
CA PRO A 214 5.06 12.38 -2.41
C PRO A 214 5.93 11.14 -2.79
N GLY A 215 6.28 10.99 -4.07
CA GLY A 215 7.11 9.89 -4.61
C GLY A 215 8.63 10.11 -4.61
N LEU A 216 9.14 11.29 -4.23
CA LEU A 216 10.58 11.47 -4.06
C LEU A 216 11.06 10.86 -2.73
N MET A 217 10.19 10.72 -1.72
CA MET A 217 10.58 10.29 -0.37
C MET A 217 11.07 8.83 -0.21
N ASN A 218 11.09 8.05 -1.28
CA ASN A 218 11.48 6.64 -1.28
C ASN A 218 12.45 6.26 -2.41
N VAL A 219 13.37 7.14 -2.79
CA VAL A 219 14.46 6.74 -3.71
C VAL A 219 15.53 5.98 -2.91
N LYS A 220 15.44 4.65 -2.87
CA LYS A 220 16.53 3.77 -2.41
C LYS A 220 17.63 3.70 -3.49
N ALA A 221 18.34 4.81 -3.72
CA ALA A 221 19.49 4.79 -4.63
C ALA A 221 20.65 4.01 -3.98
N ARG A 222 20.91 2.80 -4.46
CA ARG A 222 22.06 1.99 -4.06
C ARG A 222 23.26 2.42 -4.89
N ILE A 223 23.95 3.48 -4.49
CA ILE A 223 25.20 3.92 -5.15
C ILE A 223 26.29 2.91 -4.75
N SER A 224 26.45 1.87 -5.56
CA SER A 224 27.56 0.92 -5.46
C SER A 224 28.77 1.50 -6.17
N SER A 225 29.64 2.21 -5.47
CA SER A 225 30.99 2.49 -6.00
C SER A 225 32.12 2.41 -5.00
N PHE A 226 31.85 2.09 -3.73
CA PHE A 226 32.90 1.69 -2.80
C PHE A 226 32.33 0.67 -1.83
N GLY A 227 32.98 -0.48 -1.74
CA GLY A 227 32.43 -1.69 -1.11
C GLY A 227 31.81 -1.45 0.27
N GLN A 228 30.59 -1.95 0.43
CA GLN A 228 29.87 -2.17 1.68
C GLN A 228 29.21 -0.96 2.40
N TYR A 229 27.88 -0.89 2.17
CA TYR A 229 26.78 -0.49 3.07
C TYR A 229 26.77 0.90 3.74
N LEU A 230 26.42 1.92 2.95
CA LEU A 230 25.65 3.08 3.44
C LEU A 230 24.22 2.99 2.88
N LYS A 231 23.25 2.57 3.73
CA LYS A 231 21.81 2.70 3.44
C LYS A 231 21.37 4.10 3.85
N LEU A 232 21.54 5.09 2.98
CA LEU A 232 20.89 6.40 3.13
C LEU A 232 19.48 6.31 2.54
N VAL A 233 18.46 6.43 3.40
CA VAL A 233 17.07 6.66 2.98
C VAL A 233 16.95 8.16 2.71
N ALA A 234 17.16 8.57 1.46
CA ALA A 234 17.02 9.97 1.06
C ALA A 234 15.54 10.27 0.80
N SER A 235 14.94 11.14 1.61
CA SER A 235 13.68 11.78 1.21
C SER A 235 13.96 12.64 -0.03
N GLY A 236 13.36 12.37 -1.18
CA GLY A 236 13.99 12.68 -2.47
C GLY A 236 14.15 14.14 -2.87
N SER A 237 13.65 15.12 -2.13
CA SER A 237 14.13 16.50 -2.24
C SER A 237 15.60 16.64 -1.81
N ILE A 238 16.02 15.89 -0.77
CA ILE A 238 17.42 15.79 -0.30
C ILE A 238 18.27 15.01 -1.29
N GLY A 239 17.72 13.95 -1.90
CA GLY A 239 18.39 13.23 -2.98
C GLY A 239 18.71 14.13 -4.17
N ILE A 240 17.77 15.01 -4.54
CA ILE A 240 17.94 15.99 -5.61
C ILE A 240 18.97 17.06 -5.24
N PHE A 241 18.92 17.60 -4.02
CA PHE A 241 19.92 18.56 -3.54
C PHE A 241 21.34 17.98 -3.58
N LEU A 242 21.52 16.76 -3.04
CA LEU A 242 22.83 16.10 -2.98
C LEU A 242 23.35 15.75 -4.38
N LEU A 243 22.49 15.28 -5.28
CA LEU A 243 22.87 14.99 -6.67
C LEU A 243 23.32 16.27 -7.38
N VAL A 244 22.57 17.37 -7.24
CA VAL A 244 22.93 18.67 -7.84
C VAL A 244 24.24 19.20 -7.27
N TYR A 245 24.47 19.02 -5.96
CA TYR A 245 25.71 19.44 -5.29
C TYR A 245 26.92 18.58 -5.66
N LEU A 246 26.74 17.26 -5.83
CA LEU A 246 27.83 16.32 -6.12
C LEU A 246 28.26 16.34 -7.60
N VAL A 247 27.32 16.60 -8.52
CA VAL A 247 27.59 16.72 -9.96
C VAL A 247 28.23 18.07 -10.31
N ASN A 248 28.06 19.09 -9.46
CA ASN A 248 28.64 20.42 -9.65
C ASN A 248 29.28 20.97 -8.36
N PRO A 249 30.38 20.35 -7.89
CA PRO A 249 31.05 20.77 -6.68
C PRO A 249 31.79 22.11 -6.88
N PRO A 250 31.92 22.94 -5.84
CA PRO A 250 32.70 24.16 -5.90
C PRO A 250 34.20 23.84 -6.10
N ALA A 251 34.86 24.57 -7.01
CA ALA A 251 36.28 24.39 -7.28
C ALA A 251 37.13 24.75 -6.04
N GLY A 252 37.85 23.77 -5.46
CA GLY A 252 38.73 23.97 -4.30
C GLY A 252 39.20 22.71 -3.53
N TYR A 253 38.64 21.53 -3.79
CA TYR A 253 38.91 20.30 -3.00
C TYR A 253 39.85 19.27 -3.68
N SER A 254 40.93 19.70 -4.33
CA SER A 254 42.00 18.79 -4.74
C SER A 254 43.39 19.38 -4.48
N LYS A 255 43.91 19.24 -3.25
CA LYS A 255 45.35 19.19 -2.92
C LYS A 255 45.62 18.87 -1.43
N PRO A 256 46.45 17.86 -1.09
CA PRO A 256 47.16 17.79 0.19
C PRO A 256 48.45 18.65 0.17
N PRO A 257 48.99 19.06 1.34
CA PRO A 257 49.87 20.22 1.50
C PRO A 257 51.37 19.99 1.20
N GLU A 258 52.09 21.08 0.92
CA GLU A 258 53.54 21.17 0.60
C GLU A 258 54.47 20.73 1.74
N GLN A 259 55.63 20.12 1.40
CA GLN A 259 56.78 19.96 2.31
C GLN A 259 57.87 21.02 2.02
N PRO A 260 58.50 21.66 3.04
CA PRO A 260 59.50 22.71 2.83
C PRO A 260 60.92 22.19 2.53
N SER A 261 61.60 22.97 1.68
CA SER A 261 63.02 23.07 1.27
C SER A 261 64.13 22.21 1.93
N ILE A 262 65.01 21.67 1.06
CA ILE A 262 66.46 21.62 1.34
C ILE A 262 67.21 22.37 0.24
N GLN A 263 67.92 23.42 0.64
CA GLN A 263 68.89 24.13 -0.16
C GLN A 263 70.24 23.38 -0.19
N GLN A 264 70.83 23.37 -1.39
CA GLN A 264 72.27 23.34 -1.72
C GLN A 264 73.02 21.99 -1.69
N PRO A 265 74.08 21.77 -2.52
CA PRO A 265 75.06 22.79 -2.93
C PRO A 265 75.51 22.83 -4.41
N VAL A 266 76.28 23.89 -4.67
CA VAL A 266 77.03 24.26 -5.89
C VAL A 266 78.00 23.17 -6.35
N SER A 267 78.07 22.92 -7.66
CA SER A 267 79.24 22.42 -8.44
C SER A 267 78.77 22.29 -9.90
N LYS A 268 79.39 22.85 -10.94
CA LYS A 268 80.71 23.42 -11.19
C LYS A 268 80.56 24.45 -12.31
#